data_AF-A0A970UKC6-F1
#
_entry.id   AF-A0A970UKC6-F1
#
_cell.length_a   1.000
_cell.length_b   1.000
_cell.length_c   1.000
_cell.angle_alpha   90.00
_cell.angle_beta   90.00
_cell.angle_gamma   90.00
#
_symmetry.space_group_name_H-M   'P 1'
#
loop_
_entity.id
_entity.type
_entity.pdbx_description
1 polymer ?
#
loop_
_entity_poly.entity_id
_entity_poly.type
_entity_poly.pdbx_seq_one_letter_code
_entity_poly.pdbx_strand_id
1 'polypeptide(L)'
;MIFSEMYGAYYQTVAKILASAVSGHLSEKELREIAGEYAFSESELTIVPALKAARWQLLGKDLKTPIRHVPTMPLTTIQKRWLKAISLDPRVALFGVELTGLDDVDPLFTPEDYVVFDRYEDGDDYSDETYIRHFRAILYAIREKTPLGIRILNRHGK
;
A
#
# COMPACT_ATOMS: atom_id res chain seq x y z
N MET A 1 7.21 -4.19 13.15
CA MET A 1 6.50 -3.11 12.43
C MET A 1 5.31 -3.74 11.71
N ILE A 2 4.09 -3.21 11.82
CA ILE A 2 2.85 -3.80 11.23
C ILE A 2 2.95 -3.89 9.69
N PHE A 3 3.67 -2.95 9.08
CA PHE A 3 4.11 -3.02 7.70
C PHE A 3 5.64 -3.00 7.72
N SER A 4 6.28 -4.10 7.37
CA SER A 4 7.71 -4.09 7.13
C SER A 4 7.93 -4.02 5.65
N GLU A 5 8.55 -2.93 5.21
CA GLU A 5 8.90 -2.71 3.81
C GLU A 5 9.85 -3.82 3.31
N MET A 6 10.85 -4.19 4.12
CA MET A 6 11.78 -5.28 3.81
C MET A 6 11.07 -6.62 3.62
N TYR A 7 10.20 -7.01 4.56
CA TYR A 7 9.46 -8.27 4.42
C TYR A 7 8.45 -8.20 3.27
N GLY A 8 7.76 -7.08 3.10
CA GLY A 8 6.81 -6.85 2.00
C GLY A 8 7.46 -7.01 0.63
N ALA A 9 8.58 -6.32 0.39
CA ALA A 9 9.34 -6.40 -0.86
C ALA A 9 9.85 -7.82 -1.11
N TYR A 10 10.34 -8.53 -0.08
CA TYR A 10 10.79 -9.91 -0.19
C TYR A 10 9.67 -10.85 -0.66
N TYR A 11 8.54 -10.85 0.05
CA TYR A 11 7.42 -11.73 -0.28
C TYR A 11 6.81 -11.36 -1.63
N GLN A 12 6.72 -10.07 -1.96
CA GLN A 12 6.21 -9.61 -3.25
C GLN A 12 7.13 -10.04 -4.41
N THR A 13 8.45 -9.90 -4.24
CA THR A 13 9.44 -10.35 -5.23
C THR A 13 9.30 -11.85 -5.49
N VAL A 14 9.30 -12.65 -4.42
CA VAL A 14 9.17 -14.11 -4.53
C VAL A 14 7.81 -14.50 -5.12
N ALA A 15 6.72 -13.84 -4.74
CA ALA A 15 5.39 -14.08 -5.32
C ALA A 15 5.37 -13.81 -6.84
N LYS A 16 6.01 -12.74 -7.31
CA LYS A 16 6.15 -12.44 -8.75
C LYS A 16 7.00 -13.48 -9.48
N ILE A 17 8.12 -13.91 -8.89
CA ILE A 17 8.94 -15.00 -9.45
C ILE A 17 8.11 -16.28 -9.58
N LEU A 18 7.36 -16.63 -8.53
CA LEU A 18 6.50 -17.81 -8.54
C LEU A 18 5.34 -17.69 -9.53
N ALA A 19 4.78 -16.49 -9.72
CA ALA A 19 3.77 -16.26 -10.74
C ALA A 19 4.32 -16.57 -12.16
N SER A 20 5.53 -16.11 -12.47
CA SER A 20 6.20 -16.46 -13.74
C SER A 20 6.47 -17.97 -13.81
N ALA A 21 6.93 -18.60 -12.72
CA ALA A 21 7.19 -20.04 -12.67
C ALA A 21 5.93 -20.89 -12.91
N VAL A 22 4.80 -20.53 -12.30
CA VAL A 22 3.51 -21.19 -12.48
C VAL A 22 3.04 -21.08 -13.94
N SER A 23 3.29 -19.95 -14.58
CA SER A 23 2.97 -19.75 -16.00
C SER A 23 3.90 -20.51 -16.97
N GLY A 24 5.01 -21.07 -16.46
CA GLY A 24 5.99 -21.83 -17.26
C GLY A 24 7.00 -20.98 -18.03
N HIS A 25 7.04 -19.66 -17.80
CA HIS A 25 7.92 -18.73 -18.54
C HIS A 25 9.23 -18.40 -17.82
N LEU A 26 9.37 -18.81 -16.55
CA LEU A 26 10.49 -18.38 -15.72
C LEU A 26 11.85 -18.82 -16.29
N SER A 27 12.66 -17.82 -16.67
CA SER A 27 14.06 -17.99 -17.05
C SER A 27 15.01 -17.43 -16.00
N GLU A 28 16.30 -17.77 -16.07
CA GLU A 28 17.31 -17.16 -15.19
C GLU A 28 17.39 -15.64 -15.35
N LYS A 29 17.15 -15.15 -16.57
CA LYS A 29 17.14 -13.73 -16.88
C LYS A 29 15.96 -13.05 -16.19
N GLU A 30 14.74 -13.57 -16.37
CA GLU A 30 13.54 -13.04 -15.72
C GLU A 30 13.65 -13.08 -14.19
N LEU A 31 14.24 -14.14 -13.64
CA LEU A 31 14.44 -14.27 -12.20
C LEU A 31 15.30 -13.11 -11.66
N ARG A 32 16.38 -12.73 -12.35
CA ARG A 32 17.22 -11.59 -11.96
C ARG A 32 16.54 -10.26 -12.20
N GLU A 33 15.82 -10.12 -13.31
CA GLU A 33 15.07 -8.89 -13.62
C GLU A 33 13.99 -8.61 -12.55
N ILE A 34 13.19 -9.62 -12.19
CA ILE A 34 12.18 -9.49 -11.13
C ILE A 34 12.85 -9.18 -9.78
N ALA A 35 13.97 -9.84 -9.47
CA ALA A 35 14.69 -9.56 -8.22
C ALA A 35 15.27 -8.14 -8.18
N GLY A 36 15.84 -7.65 -9.28
CA GLY A 36 16.40 -6.29 -9.35
C GLY A 36 15.34 -5.18 -9.39
N GLU A 37 14.14 -5.47 -9.91
CA GLU A 37 13.04 -4.50 -9.98
C GLU A 37 12.27 -4.39 -8.66
N TYR A 38 12.02 -5.51 -7.97
CA TYR A 38 11.11 -5.56 -6.81
C TYR A 38 11.80 -5.78 -5.47
N ALA A 39 13.02 -6.31 -5.44
CA ALA A 39 13.75 -6.48 -4.20
C ALA A 39 14.64 -5.26 -3.93
N PHE A 40 15.00 -5.04 -2.67
CA PHE A 40 16.10 -4.15 -2.36
C PHE A 40 17.40 -4.70 -2.97
N SER A 41 18.32 -3.81 -3.34
CA SER A 41 19.58 -4.20 -3.98
C SER A 41 20.37 -5.27 -3.19
N GLU A 42 20.29 -5.23 -1.86
CA GLU A 42 20.92 -6.23 -0.96
C GLU A 42 20.15 -7.55 -0.89
N SER A 43 18.84 -7.50 -1.12
CA SER A 43 17.94 -8.65 -1.08
C SER A 43 18.14 -9.59 -2.27
N GLU A 44 18.49 -9.05 -3.44
CA GLU A 44 18.84 -9.84 -4.63
C GLU A 44 19.96 -10.85 -4.33
N LEU A 45 20.98 -10.42 -3.56
CA LEU A 45 22.13 -11.24 -3.17
C LEU A 45 21.76 -12.46 -2.31
N THR A 46 20.54 -12.47 -1.77
CA THR A 46 20.04 -13.57 -0.94
C THR A 46 18.93 -14.36 -1.64
N ILE A 47 17.95 -13.68 -2.25
CA ILE A 47 16.78 -14.29 -2.92
C ILE A 47 17.23 -15.17 -4.09
N VAL A 48 18.02 -14.61 -5.01
CA VAL A 48 18.41 -15.30 -6.24
C VAL A 48 19.24 -16.54 -5.92
N PRO A 49 20.30 -16.48 -5.08
CA PRO A 49 21.08 -17.66 -4.74
C PRO A 49 20.28 -18.68 -3.91
N ALA A 50 19.35 -18.27 -3.04
CA ALA A 50 18.55 -19.20 -2.26
C ALA A 50 17.57 -19.99 -3.12
N LEU A 51 16.93 -19.33 -4.09
CA LEU A 51 16.03 -19.96 -5.04
C LEU A 51 16.77 -20.88 -6.01
N LYS A 52 17.88 -20.42 -6.61
CA LYS A 52 18.68 -21.25 -7.53
C LYS A 52 19.29 -22.48 -6.87
N ALA A 53 19.73 -22.34 -5.61
CA ALA A 53 20.25 -23.47 -4.83
C ALA A 53 19.13 -24.39 -4.30
N ALA A 54 17.86 -24.12 -4.62
CA ALA A 54 16.68 -24.81 -4.11
C ALA A 54 16.62 -24.89 -2.57
N ARG A 55 17.27 -23.94 -1.87
CA ARG A 55 17.30 -23.91 -0.39
C ARG A 55 15.92 -23.67 0.20
N TRP A 56 15.12 -22.84 -0.47
CA TRP A 56 13.74 -22.55 -0.05
C TRP A 56 12.72 -23.55 -0.60
N GLN A 57 13.13 -24.44 -1.51
CA GLN A 57 12.26 -25.47 -2.12
C GLN A 57 11.02 -24.92 -2.84
N LEU A 58 11.01 -23.62 -3.17
CA LEU A 58 9.96 -22.97 -3.95
C LEU A 58 10.17 -23.11 -5.47
N LEU A 59 11.42 -23.38 -5.88
CA LEU A 59 11.84 -23.66 -7.25
C LEU A 59 12.77 -24.87 -7.28
N GLY A 60 12.63 -25.69 -8.31
CA GLY A 60 13.59 -26.71 -8.70
C GLY A 60 14.79 -26.13 -9.44
N LYS A 61 15.81 -26.95 -9.67
CA LYS A 61 16.99 -26.57 -10.47
C LYS A 61 16.65 -26.26 -11.93
N ASP A 62 15.51 -26.75 -12.41
CA ASP A 62 14.93 -26.50 -13.72
C ASP A 62 14.03 -25.24 -13.74
N LEU A 63 14.04 -24.44 -12.67
CA LEU A 63 13.20 -23.25 -12.48
C LEU A 63 11.69 -23.51 -12.48
N LYS A 64 11.27 -24.77 -12.34
CA LYS A 64 9.86 -25.12 -12.13
C LYS A 64 9.49 -25.01 -10.66
N THR A 65 8.24 -24.68 -10.39
CA THR A 65 7.71 -24.61 -9.02
C THR A 65 6.79 -25.80 -8.73
N PRO A 66 6.81 -26.36 -7.51
CA PRO A 66 5.80 -27.33 -7.08
C PRO A 66 4.44 -26.67 -6.81
N ILE A 67 4.39 -25.34 -6.74
CA ILE A 67 3.17 -24.57 -6.49
C ILE A 67 2.30 -24.58 -7.74
N ARG A 68 1.00 -24.87 -7.57
CA ARG A 68 0.04 -24.96 -8.68
C ARG A 68 -0.70 -23.66 -8.97
N HIS A 69 -0.85 -22.81 -7.97
CA HIS A 69 -1.63 -21.59 -8.06
C HIS A 69 -0.75 -20.38 -7.83
N VAL A 70 -1.00 -19.31 -8.58
CA VAL A 70 -0.29 -18.05 -8.40
C VAL A 70 -0.48 -17.56 -6.96
N PRO A 71 0.61 -17.28 -6.22
CA PRO A 71 0.50 -16.77 -4.87
C PRO A 71 -0.23 -15.43 -4.84
N THR A 72 -1.17 -15.28 -3.90
CA THR A 72 -1.81 -14.01 -3.57
C THR A 72 -1.26 -13.49 -2.25
N MET A 73 -1.19 -12.17 -2.10
CA MET A 73 -0.75 -11.52 -0.85
C MET A 73 -1.95 -10.82 -0.18
N PRO A 74 -2.88 -11.56 0.46
CA PRO A 74 -3.97 -10.93 1.19
C PRO A 74 -3.42 -10.17 2.41
N LEU A 75 -4.13 -9.12 2.79
CA LEU A 75 -3.83 -8.40 4.03
C LEU A 75 -4.06 -9.31 5.23
N THR A 76 -3.09 -9.33 6.13
CA THR A 76 -3.22 -10.01 7.42
C THR A 76 -4.27 -9.31 8.30
N THR A 77 -4.82 -10.02 9.29
CA THR A 77 -5.79 -9.44 10.23
C THR A 77 -5.26 -8.16 10.87
N ILE A 78 -4.02 -8.14 11.35
CA ILE A 78 -3.45 -6.94 11.98
C ILE A 78 -3.37 -5.74 11.02
N GLN A 79 -3.03 -5.97 9.75
CA GLN A 79 -3.00 -4.92 8.73
C GLN A 79 -4.40 -4.42 8.40
N LYS A 80 -5.39 -5.32 8.29
CA LYS A 80 -6.79 -4.94 8.10
C LYS A 80 -7.31 -4.10 9.27
N ARG A 81 -7.05 -4.52 10.51
CA ARG A 81 -7.44 -3.78 11.73
C ARG A 81 -6.78 -2.40 11.77
N TRP A 82 -5.51 -2.29 11.35
CA TRP A 82 -4.84 -1.01 11.23
C TRP A 82 -5.49 -0.11 10.17
N LEU A 83 -5.77 -0.62 8.97
CA LEU A 83 -6.48 0.15 7.94
C LEU A 83 -7.87 0.59 8.40
N LYS A 84 -8.57 -0.27 9.15
CA LYS A 84 -9.86 0.07 9.77
C LYS A 84 -9.71 1.21 10.77
N ALA A 85 -8.68 1.19 11.62
CA ALA A 85 -8.40 2.31 12.53
C ALA A 85 -8.11 3.61 11.78
N ILE A 86 -7.29 3.56 10.72
CA ILE A 86 -7.02 4.73 9.87
C ILE A 86 -8.29 5.26 9.21
N SER A 87 -9.19 4.38 8.78
CA SER A 87 -10.46 4.76 8.15
C SER A 87 -11.40 5.56 9.07
N LEU A 88 -11.18 5.54 10.39
CA LEU A 88 -11.95 6.32 11.35
C LEU A 88 -11.54 7.81 11.37
N ASP A 89 -10.39 8.17 10.79
CA ASP A 89 -9.98 9.57 10.69
C ASP A 89 -10.71 10.25 9.53
N PRO A 90 -11.51 11.31 9.78
CA PRO A 90 -12.31 11.95 8.75
C PRO A 90 -11.46 12.56 7.63
N ARG A 91 -10.18 12.84 7.87
CA ARG A 91 -9.25 13.35 6.86
C ARG A 91 -8.95 12.32 5.77
N VAL A 92 -9.11 11.03 6.03
CA VAL A 92 -8.90 9.98 5.02
C VAL A 92 -9.89 10.11 3.87
N ALA A 93 -11.13 10.54 4.15
CA ALA A 93 -12.16 10.73 3.13
C ALA A 93 -11.77 11.80 2.09
N LEU A 94 -10.94 12.78 2.46
CA LEU A 94 -10.46 13.84 1.57
C LEU A 94 -9.72 13.26 0.35
N PHE A 95 -9.02 12.14 0.54
CA PHE A 95 -8.21 11.51 -0.50
C PHE A 95 -9.00 10.57 -1.42
N GLY A 96 -10.28 10.32 -1.14
CA GLY A 96 -11.13 9.44 -1.95
C GLY A 96 -10.64 7.99 -2.00
N VAL A 97 -10.01 7.53 -0.92
CA VAL A 97 -9.50 6.16 -0.81
C VAL A 97 -10.66 5.24 -0.43
N GLU A 98 -10.94 4.25 -1.28
CA GLU A 98 -11.87 3.16 -0.95
C GLU A 98 -11.12 2.02 -0.26
N LEU A 99 -11.43 1.78 1.02
CA LEU A 99 -10.88 0.68 1.79
C LEU A 99 -11.89 -0.47 1.83
N THR A 100 -11.73 -1.43 0.91
CA THR A 100 -12.62 -2.60 0.79
C THR A 100 -12.12 -3.78 1.63
N GLY A 101 -13.01 -4.72 1.98
CA GLY A 101 -12.64 -5.95 2.67
C GLY A 101 -12.28 -5.78 4.15
N LEU A 102 -12.86 -4.75 4.79
CA LEU A 102 -12.69 -4.40 6.21
C LEU A 102 -14.01 -4.49 7.01
N ASP A 103 -15.02 -5.17 6.47
CA ASP A 103 -16.35 -5.28 7.08
C ASP A 103 -16.36 -6.25 8.28
N ASP A 104 -15.44 -7.21 8.28
CA ASP A 104 -15.35 -8.32 9.25
C ASP A 104 -14.31 -8.10 10.36
N VAL A 105 -13.75 -6.89 10.49
CA VAL A 105 -12.67 -6.60 11.43
C VAL A 105 -12.91 -5.36 12.28
N ASP A 106 -12.61 -5.48 13.57
CA ASP A 106 -12.56 -4.34 14.48
C ASP A 106 -11.31 -3.50 14.26
N PRO A 107 -11.38 -2.17 14.45
CA PRO A 107 -10.20 -1.32 14.37
C PRO A 107 -9.12 -1.76 15.37
N LEU A 108 -7.87 -1.49 15.02
CA LEU A 108 -6.73 -1.76 15.91
C LEU A 108 -6.74 -0.84 17.13
N PHE A 109 -7.14 0.41 16.92
CA PHE A 109 -7.36 1.45 17.92
C PHE A 109 -8.43 2.41 17.38
N THR A 110 -9.04 3.17 18.27
CA THR A 110 -10.12 4.11 18.04
C THR A 110 -9.68 5.53 18.40
N PRO A 111 -10.38 6.58 17.94
CA PRO A 111 -10.11 7.96 18.36
C PRO A 111 -10.15 8.16 19.88
N GLU A 112 -10.89 7.33 20.61
CA GLU A 112 -11.01 7.36 22.07
C GLU A 112 -9.77 6.81 22.79
N ASP A 113 -8.94 6.02 22.10
CA ASP A 113 -7.75 5.38 22.68
C ASP A 113 -6.54 6.34 22.78
N TYR A 114 -6.62 7.54 22.20
CA TYR A 114 -5.51 8.49 22.20
C TYR A 114 -5.97 9.95 22.27
N VAL A 115 -5.04 10.82 22.70
CA VAL A 115 -5.25 12.27 22.76
C VAL A 115 -4.29 12.94 21.80
N VAL A 116 -4.82 13.79 20.91
CA VAL A 116 -4.01 14.64 20.04
C VAL A 116 -3.90 16.02 20.69
N PHE A 117 -2.70 16.37 21.13
CA PHE A 117 -2.38 17.70 21.65
C PHE A 117 -2.25 18.70 20.49
N ASP A 118 -2.37 20.01 20.79
CA ASP A 118 -2.29 21.11 19.82
C ASP A 118 -3.33 21.07 18.69
N ARG A 119 -4.56 20.63 19.00
CA ARG A 119 -5.71 20.80 18.10
C ARG A 119 -6.34 22.18 18.28
N TYR A 120 -6.48 22.91 17.19
CA TYR A 120 -7.32 24.10 17.11
C TYR A 120 -8.79 23.70 17.33
N GLU A 121 -9.51 24.46 18.15
CA GLU A 121 -10.94 24.22 18.44
C GLU A 121 -11.85 24.56 17.25
N ASP A 122 -11.37 25.40 16.33
CA ASP A 122 -12.03 25.84 15.10
C ASP A 122 -11.51 25.10 13.85
N GLY A 123 -11.27 23.80 13.98
CA GLY A 123 -10.79 22.96 12.89
C GLY A 123 -11.73 22.88 11.68
N ASP A 124 -11.16 22.55 10.52
CA ASP A 124 -11.91 22.34 9.29
C ASP A 124 -12.93 21.19 9.44
N ASP A 125 -14.13 21.39 8.88
CA ASP A 125 -15.11 20.32 8.75
C ASP A 125 -14.74 19.38 7.59
N TYR A 126 -14.01 18.32 7.94
CA TYR A 126 -13.60 17.29 6.98
C TYR A 126 -14.76 16.44 6.44
N SER A 127 -15.97 16.58 6.99
CA SER A 127 -17.18 15.94 6.49
C SER A 127 -17.98 16.80 5.52
N ASP A 128 -17.69 18.11 5.43
CA ASP A 128 -18.35 19.02 4.50
C ASP A 128 -18.03 18.67 3.04
N GLU A 129 -19.07 18.41 2.25
CA GLU A 129 -18.93 18.03 0.84
C GLU A 129 -18.26 19.11 0.00
N THR A 130 -18.47 20.38 0.34
CA THR A 130 -17.84 21.50 -0.36
C THR A 130 -16.36 21.58 -0.07
N TYR A 131 -15.97 21.39 1.19
CA TYR A 131 -14.58 21.27 1.62
C TYR A 131 -13.89 20.09 0.92
N ILE A 132 -14.48 18.90 0.94
CA ILE A 132 -13.95 17.70 0.28
C ILE A 132 -13.76 17.97 -1.23
N ARG A 133 -14.74 18.59 -1.89
CA ARG A 133 -14.66 18.94 -3.31
C ARG A 133 -13.51 19.91 -3.59
N HIS A 134 -13.36 20.97 -2.80
CA HIS A 134 -12.27 21.93 -2.94
C HIS A 134 -10.91 21.28 -2.69
N PHE A 135 -10.78 20.48 -1.63
CA PHE A 135 -9.56 19.74 -1.34
C PHE A 135 -9.14 18.86 -2.52
N ARG A 136 -10.08 18.09 -3.08
CA ARG A 136 -9.81 17.20 -4.21
C ARG A 136 -9.45 17.97 -5.49
N ALA A 137 -10.06 19.13 -5.73
CA ALA A 137 -9.70 19.99 -6.85
C ALA A 137 -8.25 20.53 -6.72
N ILE A 138 -7.86 20.94 -5.50
CA ILE A 138 -6.49 21.38 -5.21
C ILE A 138 -5.50 20.21 -5.37
N LEU A 139 -5.82 19.05 -4.79
CA LEU A 139 -4.99 17.86 -4.89
C LEU A 139 -4.77 17.43 -6.35
N TYR A 140 -5.84 17.46 -7.16
CA TYR A 140 -5.78 17.18 -8.59
C TYR A 140 -4.84 18.16 -9.29
N ALA A 141 -5.01 19.46 -9.06
CA ALA A 141 -4.20 20.49 -9.71
C ALA A 141 -2.71 20.40 -9.35
N ILE A 142 -2.39 20.02 -8.12
CA ILE A 142 -1.00 19.74 -7.69
C ILE A 142 -0.42 18.57 -8.48
N ARG A 143 -1.16 17.46 -8.61
CA ARG A 143 -0.72 16.26 -9.33
C ARG A 143 -0.49 16.53 -10.82
N GLU A 144 -1.44 17.23 -11.44
CA GLU A 144 -1.41 17.55 -12.87
C GLU A 144 -0.61 18.81 -13.20
N LYS A 145 -0.08 19.51 -12.19
CA LYS A 145 0.65 20.78 -12.32
C LYS A 145 -0.15 21.84 -13.08
N THR A 146 -1.46 21.90 -12.86
CA THR A 146 -2.36 22.86 -13.51
C THR A 146 -2.61 24.08 -12.62
N PRO A 147 -2.66 25.31 -13.17
CA PRO A 147 -3.00 26.50 -12.40
C PRO A 147 -4.44 26.45 -11.84
N LEU A 148 -4.65 27.01 -10.64
CA LEU A 148 -5.97 27.18 -10.03
C LEU A 148 -6.29 28.64 -9.79
N GLY A 149 -7.51 29.04 -10.15
CA GLY A 149 -8.11 30.30 -9.71
C GLY A 149 -8.80 30.11 -8.37
N ILE A 150 -8.33 30.78 -7.33
CA ILE A 150 -8.90 30.70 -5.99
C ILE A 150 -9.65 32.00 -5.70
N ARG A 151 -10.92 31.90 -5.32
CA ARG A 151 -11.71 33.02 -4.81
C ARG A 151 -12.02 32.76 -3.34
N ILE A 152 -11.59 33.68 -2.49
CA ILE A 152 -11.78 33.60 -1.05
C ILE A 152 -12.79 34.68 -0.67
N LEU A 153 -13.82 34.30 0.08
CA LEU A 153 -14.70 35.26 0.73
C LEU A 153 -14.03 35.74 2.00
N ASN A 154 -13.77 37.04 2.11
CA ASN A 154 -13.29 37.60 3.37
C ASN A 154 -14.42 37.66 4.42
N ARG A 155 -14.06 38.02 5.65
CA ARG A 155 -15.00 38.22 6.78
C ARG A 155 -16.12 39.24 6.53
N HIS A 156 -16.07 39.99 5.42
CA HIS A 156 -17.06 40.99 5.01
C HIS A 156 -17.89 40.54 3.80
N GLY A 157 -17.79 39.27 3.39
CA GLY A 157 -18.59 38.69 2.31
C GLY A 157 -18.22 39.20 0.90
N LYS A 158 -17.02 39.73 0.70
CA LYS A 158 -16.50 40.15 -0.62
C LYS A 158 -15.30 39.31 -1.04
#